data_AF-A0A257IT62-F1
#
_entry.id   AF-A0A257IT62-F1
#
_cell.length_a   1.000
_cell.length_b   1.000
_cell.length_c   1.000
_cell.angle_alpha   90.00
_cell.angle_beta   90.00
_cell.angle_gamma   90.00
#
_symmetry.space_group_name_H-M   'P 1'
#
loop_
_entity.id
_entity.type
_entity.pdbx_description
1 polymer ?
#
loop_
_entity_poly.entity_id
_entity_poly.type
_entity_poly.pdbx_seq_one_letter_code
_entity_poly.pdbx_strand_id
1 'polypeptide(L)'
;MLVYNNGVHQPHGFFFWNGAGWSSIGLALSSITGASPIVIQSNIVKLNSGTSRGQLITWDGTNWINTNPKPQTSITNIQPYLALNYCISLFGIFPSQSSSQPFVGDICLFGFNFPPTGWAACNGQLLSIAENEVLFQLIGTTFGGDGQTTFGLPDLRGRAAIHAGQGPSLTSYILGQSGGSEIKTLNDKY
;
A
#
# COMPACT_ATOMS: atom_id res chain seq x y z
N MET A 1 -27.11 13.36 -31.01
CA MET A 1 -25.90 14.22 -30.94
C MET A 1 -26.11 15.24 -29.84
N LEU A 2 -25.22 15.26 -28.84
CA LEU A 2 -25.21 16.26 -27.76
C LEU A 2 -24.18 17.33 -28.12
N VAL A 3 -24.56 18.60 -28.05
CA VAL A 3 -23.68 19.73 -28.41
C VAL A 3 -23.69 20.74 -27.27
N TYR A 4 -22.52 21.26 -26.91
CA TYR A 4 -22.42 22.41 -26.02
C TYR A 4 -22.39 23.69 -26.84
N ASN A 5 -23.38 24.57 -26.62
CA ASN A 5 -23.36 25.90 -27.21
C ASN A 5 -22.51 26.84 -26.35
N ASN A 6 -21.44 27.37 -26.95
CA ASN A 6 -20.59 28.41 -26.36
C ASN A 6 -20.69 29.75 -27.11
N GLY A 7 -21.69 29.90 -27.98
CA GLY A 7 -21.93 31.11 -28.76
C GLY A 7 -22.79 32.13 -28.00
N VAL A 8 -22.59 33.41 -28.30
CA VAL A 8 -23.20 34.54 -27.59
C VAL A 8 -24.66 34.84 -27.98
N HIS A 9 -25.17 34.22 -29.04
CA HIS A 9 -26.52 34.49 -29.57
C HIS A 9 -27.62 33.57 -29.02
N GLN A 10 -27.25 32.58 -28.23
CA GLN A 10 -28.15 31.63 -27.59
C GLN A 10 -27.63 31.32 -26.18
N PRO A 11 -28.49 30.88 -25.24
CA PRO A 11 -28.04 30.51 -23.91
C PRO A 11 -26.90 29.48 -23.95
N HIS A 12 -25.87 29.69 -23.12
CA HIS A 12 -24.80 28.71 -22.97
C HIS A 12 -25.36 27.45 -22.30
N GLY A 13 -25.07 26.28 -22.85
CA GLY A 13 -25.60 25.04 -22.31
C GLY A 13 -25.55 23.87 -23.26
N PHE A 14 -26.00 22.71 -22.77
CA PHE A 14 -26.09 21.49 -23.57
C PHE A 14 -27.44 21.37 -24.25
N PHE A 15 -27.40 21.04 -25.54
CA PHE A 15 -28.56 20.84 -26.41
C PHE A 15 -28.48 19.48 -27.08
N PHE A 16 -29.65 18.88 -27.34
CA PHE A 16 -29.77 17.63 -28.09
C PHE A 16 -30.80 17.78 -29.22
N TRP A 17 -30.58 17.04 -30.30
CA TRP A 17 -31.54 16.92 -31.39
C TRP A 17 -32.57 15.84 -31.06
N ASN A 18 -33.86 16.18 -31.12
CA ASN A 18 -34.95 15.28 -30.76
C ASN A 18 -35.69 14.65 -31.96
N GLY A 19 -35.21 14.89 -33.19
CA GLY A 19 -35.87 14.44 -34.43
C GLY A 19 -36.71 15.53 -35.12
N ALA A 20 -37.22 16.51 -34.37
CA ALA A 20 -38.01 17.63 -34.86
C ALA A 20 -37.35 19.00 -34.65
N GLY A 21 -36.36 19.09 -33.76
CA GLY A 21 -35.66 20.33 -33.43
C GLY A 21 -34.57 20.14 -32.36
N TRP A 22 -33.84 21.22 -32.09
CA TRP A 22 -32.92 21.29 -30.96
C TRP A 22 -33.70 21.61 -29.68
N SER A 23 -33.43 20.86 -28.62
CA SER A 23 -34.00 21.08 -27.28
C SER A 23 -32.89 21.26 -26.25
N SER A 24 -33.11 22.12 -25.26
CA SER A 24 -32.15 22.37 -24.17
C SER A 24 -32.33 21.36 -23.03
N ILE A 25 -31.25 21.07 -22.30
CA ILE A 25 -31.26 20.19 -21.12
C ILE A 25 -31.65 20.94 -19.84
N GLY A 26 -31.76 22.28 -19.87
CA GLY A 26 -32.35 23.09 -18.79
C GLY A 26 -31.57 23.13 -17.46
N LEU A 27 -30.39 22.50 -17.39
CA LEU A 27 -29.59 22.39 -16.16
C LEU A 27 -28.38 23.32 -16.17
N ALA A 28 -28.13 24.00 -15.05
CA ALA A 28 -26.83 24.63 -14.80
C ALA A 28 -25.75 23.53 -14.69
N LEU A 29 -24.57 23.75 -15.30
CA LEU A 29 -23.40 22.84 -15.32
C LEU A 29 -22.99 22.28 -13.95
N SER A 30 -23.41 22.90 -12.85
CA SER A 30 -23.13 22.53 -11.46
C SER A 30 -24.06 21.45 -10.87
N SER A 31 -25.08 20.98 -11.60
CA SER A 31 -26.16 20.16 -11.02
C SER A 31 -26.04 18.64 -11.25
N ILE A 32 -25.09 18.18 -12.07
CA ILE A 32 -24.84 16.73 -12.24
C ILE A 32 -24.02 16.25 -11.05
N THR A 33 -24.72 15.82 -10.02
CA THR A 33 -24.12 15.15 -8.86
C THR A 33 -24.51 13.67 -8.89
N GLY A 34 -23.83 12.84 -8.10
CA GLY A 34 -24.16 11.40 -8.03
C GLY A 34 -25.59 11.08 -7.58
N ALA A 35 -26.35 12.08 -7.10
CA ALA A 35 -27.70 11.93 -6.56
C ALA A 35 -28.82 12.31 -7.56
N SER A 36 -28.54 13.13 -8.58
CA SER A 36 -29.57 13.66 -9.49
C SER A 36 -29.16 13.46 -10.95
N PRO A 37 -29.70 12.44 -11.64
CA PRO A 37 -29.34 12.15 -13.02
C PRO A 37 -29.98 13.12 -14.02
N ILE A 38 -29.37 13.29 -15.19
CA ILE A 38 -30.01 13.97 -16.33
C ILE A 38 -30.84 12.94 -17.09
N VAL A 39 -32.12 13.23 -17.30
CA VAL A 39 -33.02 12.41 -18.13
C VAL A 39 -33.25 13.11 -19.47
N ILE A 40 -32.95 12.43 -20.57
CA ILE A 40 -33.15 12.90 -21.93
C ILE A 40 -34.05 11.89 -22.65
N GLN A 41 -35.33 12.22 -22.81
CA GLN A 41 -36.35 11.28 -23.31
C GLN A 41 -36.32 9.96 -22.48
N SER A 42 -35.99 8.83 -23.10
CA SER A 42 -35.86 7.52 -22.45
C SER A 42 -34.45 7.21 -21.93
N ASN A 43 -33.46 8.05 -22.22
CA ASN A 43 -32.07 7.84 -21.83
C ASN A 43 -31.73 8.59 -20.54
N ILE A 44 -30.94 7.97 -19.66
CA ILE A 44 -30.46 8.59 -18.43
C ILE A 44 -28.94 8.76 -18.49
N VAL A 45 -28.45 9.95 -18.15
CA VAL A 45 -27.04 10.23 -17.88
C VAL A 45 -26.85 10.42 -16.37
N LYS A 46 -26.12 9.52 -15.73
CA LYS A 46 -25.92 9.56 -14.26
C LYS A 46 -24.45 9.39 -13.89
N LEU A 47 -24.03 10.08 -12.83
CA LEU A 47 -22.76 9.83 -12.16
C LEU A 47 -23.04 8.91 -10.98
N ASN A 48 -22.18 7.91 -10.73
CA ASN A 48 -22.30 7.15 -9.49
C ASN A 48 -21.62 7.90 -8.34
N SER A 49 -22.02 7.59 -7.10
CA SER A 49 -21.34 8.06 -5.89
C SER A 49 -19.84 7.70 -5.95
N GLY A 50 -18.96 8.67 -5.69
CA GLY A 50 -17.50 8.46 -5.78
C GLY A 50 -16.87 8.83 -7.13
N THR A 51 -17.65 9.37 -8.08
CA THR A 51 -17.14 9.90 -9.34
C THR A 51 -16.24 11.13 -9.11
N SER A 52 -15.00 11.08 -9.61
CA SER A 52 -14.07 12.22 -9.62
C SER A 52 -14.03 12.93 -10.98
N ARG A 53 -13.67 14.23 -10.99
CA ARG A 53 -13.49 15.00 -12.23
C ARG A 53 -12.47 14.32 -13.14
N GLY A 54 -12.83 14.12 -14.42
CA GLY A 54 -11.95 13.53 -15.44
C GLY A 54 -12.18 12.04 -15.73
N GLN A 55 -13.10 11.39 -15.01
CA GLN A 55 -13.52 10.01 -15.33
C GLN A 55 -14.44 9.98 -16.56
N LEU A 56 -14.30 8.94 -17.37
CA LEU A 56 -15.08 8.72 -18.59
C LEU A 56 -16.46 8.12 -18.23
N ILE A 57 -17.50 8.54 -18.94
CA ILE A 57 -18.85 7.95 -18.88
C ILE A 57 -18.94 6.95 -20.04
N THR A 58 -19.34 5.71 -19.78
CA THR A 58 -19.44 4.63 -20.76
C THR A 58 -20.90 4.26 -21.04
N TRP A 59 -21.19 3.75 -22.25
CA TRP A 59 -22.52 3.28 -22.64
C TRP A 59 -22.71 1.82 -22.19
N ASP A 60 -23.74 1.53 -21.41
CA ASP A 60 -24.01 0.18 -20.87
C ASP A 60 -25.01 -0.64 -21.71
N GLY A 61 -25.48 -0.11 -22.85
CA GLY A 61 -26.53 -0.72 -23.67
C GLY A 61 -27.91 -0.06 -23.53
N THR A 62 -28.14 0.77 -22.51
CA THR A 62 -29.40 1.52 -22.32
C THR A 62 -29.18 2.93 -21.80
N ASN A 63 -28.11 3.18 -21.06
CA ASN A 63 -27.81 4.47 -20.43
C ASN A 63 -26.31 4.83 -20.55
N TRP A 64 -26.02 6.12 -20.42
CA TRP A 64 -24.65 6.62 -20.30
C TRP A 64 -24.32 6.79 -18.82
N ILE A 65 -23.57 5.85 -18.27
CA ILE A 65 -23.28 5.79 -16.83
C ILE A 65 -21.79 5.92 -16.60
N ASN A 66 -21.35 6.67 -15.57
CA ASN A 66 -19.99 6.46 -15.09
C ASN A 66 -19.99 5.10 -14.40
N THR A 67 -19.44 4.06 -15.03
CA THR A 67 -19.27 2.77 -14.36
C THR A 67 -18.54 3.01 -13.05
N ASN A 68 -19.12 2.57 -11.93
CA ASN A 68 -18.41 2.53 -10.65
C ASN A 68 -17.01 1.96 -10.92
N PRO A 69 -15.93 2.50 -10.33
CA PRO A 69 -14.63 1.86 -10.44
C PRO A 69 -14.85 0.37 -10.15
N LYS A 70 -14.50 -0.47 -11.11
CA LYS A 70 -14.71 -1.92 -11.02
C LYS A 70 -14.21 -2.34 -9.63
N PRO A 71 -14.97 -3.17 -8.87
CA PRO A 71 -14.62 -3.49 -7.50
C PRO A 71 -13.14 -3.85 -7.43
N GLN A 72 -12.37 -3.03 -6.72
CA GLN A 72 -10.94 -3.21 -6.58
C GLN A 72 -10.71 -4.60 -5.97
N THR A 73 -10.19 -5.53 -6.76
CA THR A 73 -9.90 -6.87 -6.28
C THR A 73 -8.56 -6.81 -5.56
N SER A 74 -8.63 -6.97 -4.24
CA SER A 74 -7.44 -7.20 -3.42
C SER A 74 -7.05 -8.67 -3.56
N ILE A 75 -5.83 -8.90 -4.05
CA ILE A 75 -5.24 -10.24 -4.07
C ILE A 75 -4.17 -10.33 -2.98
N THR A 76 -4.10 -11.49 -2.35
CA THR A 76 -3.01 -11.81 -1.41
C THR A 76 -1.75 -12.07 -2.22
N ASN A 77 -0.66 -11.39 -1.87
CA ASN A 77 0.64 -11.52 -2.53
C ASN A 77 1.61 -12.39 -1.72
N ILE A 78 1.10 -13.13 -0.74
CA ILE A 78 1.90 -14.00 0.13
C ILE A 78 1.92 -15.40 -0.47
N GLN A 79 3.13 -15.93 -0.73
CA GLN A 79 3.34 -17.34 -1.08
C GLN A 79 2.91 -18.25 0.09
N PRO A 80 2.60 -19.54 -0.12
CA PRO A 80 2.38 -20.47 0.99
C PRO A 80 3.57 -20.44 1.97
N TYR A 81 3.30 -20.29 3.26
CA TYR A 81 4.33 -20.11 4.29
C TYR A 81 4.01 -20.88 5.57
N LEU A 82 5.06 -21.17 6.34
CA LEU A 82 4.98 -21.63 7.73
C LEU A 82 5.69 -20.60 8.61
N ALA A 83 4.98 -20.07 9.60
CA ALA A 83 5.54 -19.06 10.49
C ALA A 83 6.46 -19.69 11.54
N LEU A 84 7.69 -19.18 11.62
CA LEU A 84 8.67 -19.46 12.66
C LEU A 84 9.09 -18.15 13.33
N ASN A 85 9.63 -18.24 14.55
CA ASN A 85 10.09 -17.06 15.27
C ASN A 85 11.54 -16.76 14.90
N TYR A 86 11.81 -15.52 14.50
CA TYR A 86 13.17 -15.01 14.43
C TYR A 86 13.60 -14.53 15.81
N CYS A 87 14.76 -14.98 16.28
CA CYS A 87 15.36 -14.43 17.49
C CYS A 87 16.81 -14.03 17.23
N ILE A 88 17.26 -12.99 17.92
CA ILE A 88 18.62 -12.47 17.90
C ILE A 88 19.34 -12.79 19.21
N SER A 89 20.60 -13.22 19.13
CA SER A 89 21.40 -13.52 20.32
C SER A 89 21.84 -12.22 21.01
N LEU A 90 21.52 -12.09 22.30
CA LEU A 90 21.90 -10.95 23.14
C LEU A 90 23.31 -11.12 23.74
N PHE A 91 23.75 -12.37 23.89
CA PHE A 91 25.05 -12.72 24.47
C PHE A 91 25.80 -13.69 23.56
N GLY A 92 27.13 -13.72 23.68
CA GLY A 92 28.01 -14.49 22.82
C GLY A 92 29.44 -13.97 22.94
N ILE A 93 30.41 -14.77 22.53
CA ILE A 93 31.82 -14.35 22.47
C ILE A 93 32.11 -13.78 21.08
N PHE A 94 32.42 -12.49 21.03
CA PHE A 94 32.91 -11.84 19.82
C PHE A 94 34.39 -11.46 20.01
N PRO A 95 35.33 -12.00 19.22
CA PRO A 95 35.21 -13.13 18.27
C PRO A 95 35.14 -14.50 18.97
N SER A 96 34.51 -15.51 18.36
CA SER A 96 34.30 -16.82 19.01
C SER A 96 35.59 -17.61 19.20
N GLN A 97 35.71 -18.25 20.36
CA GLN A 97 36.81 -19.16 20.71
C GLN A 97 36.39 -20.64 20.54
N SER A 98 35.10 -20.93 20.33
CA SER A 98 34.59 -22.29 20.08
C SER A 98 33.32 -22.28 19.22
N SER A 99 33.09 -23.34 18.43
CA SER A 99 31.95 -23.50 17.50
C SER A 99 30.61 -23.80 18.17
N SER A 100 30.54 -23.81 19.50
CA SER A 100 29.36 -24.25 20.25
C SER A 100 28.45 -23.11 20.73
N GLN A 101 28.87 -21.86 20.57
CA GLN A 101 28.17 -20.68 21.11
C GLN A 101 27.85 -19.69 19.98
N PRO A 102 26.63 -19.12 19.95
CA PRO A 102 26.26 -18.10 18.97
C PRO A 102 27.09 -16.82 19.17
N PHE A 103 27.28 -16.06 18.10
CA PHE A 103 27.81 -14.70 18.17
C PHE A 103 26.73 -13.75 18.69
N VAL A 104 27.13 -12.69 19.39
CA VAL A 104 26.21 -11.58 19.69
C VAL A 104 25.70 -11.01 18.36
N GLY A 105 24.39 -10.86 18.23
CA GLY A 105 23.76 -10.38 17.01
C GLY A 105 23.41 -11.46 15.98
N ASP A 106 23.75 -12.74 16.23
CA ASP A 106 23.28 -13.84 15.37
C ASP A 106 21.76 -13.92 15.36
N ILE A 107 21.17 -14.07 14.17
CA ILE A 107 19.72 -14.27 14.01
C ILE A 107 19.46 -15.72 13.63
N CYS A 108 18.61 -16.39 14.40
CA CYS A 108 18.22 -17.78 14.18
C CYS A 108 16.70 -17.95 14.15
N LEU A 109 16.27 -19.01 13.47
CA LEU A 109 14.87 -19.44 13.40
C LEU A 109 14.57 -20.42 14.54
N PHE A 110 13.49 -20.17 15.26
CA PHE A 110 13.01 -20.98 16.36
C PHE A 110 11.58 -21.45 16.12
N GLY A 111 11.32 -22.72 16.41
CA GLY A 111 9.99 -23.33 16.30
C GLY A 111 9.09 -23.16 17.53
N PHE A 112 9.59 -22.52 18.59
CA PHE A 112 8.86 -22.30 19.84
C PHE A 112 8.37 -20.86 19.95
N ASN A 113 7.33 -20.62 20.77
CA ASN A 113 6.65 -19.33 20.90
C ASN A 113 7.31 -18.33 21.89
N PHE A 114 8.50 -18.64 22.39
CA PHE A 114 9.22 -17.75 23.30
C PHE A 114 10.72 -17.77 22.98
N PRO A 115 11.40 -16.62 23.07
CA PRO A 115 12.85 -16.59 22.92
C PRO A 115 13.50 -17.32 24.11
N PRO A 116 14.45 -18.22 23.88
CA PRO A 116 15.20 -18.86 24.96
C PRO A 116 16.09 -17.86 25.70
N THR A 117 16.59 -18.24 26.87
CA THR A 117 17.50 -17.39 27.66
C THR A 117 18.70 -16.94 26.83
N GLY A 118 18.99 -15.65 26.86
CA GLY A 118 20.07 -15.03 26.10
C GLY A 118 19.72 -14.70 24.65
N TRP A 119 18.47 -14.89 24.25
CA TRP A 119 17.93 -14.46 22.95
C TRP A 119 16.77 -13.49 23.15
N ALA A 120 16.53 -12.65 22.15
CA ALA A 120 15.35 -11.80 22.07
C ALA A 120 14.62 -12.02 20.75
N ALA A 121 13.29 -11.90 20.75
CA ALA A 121 12.50 -11.98 19.52
C ALA A 121 12.77 -10.77 18.61
N CYS A 122 12.88 -11.01 17.30
CA CYS A 122 13.00 -9.97 16.28
C CYS A 122 11.62 -9.38 15.93
N ASN A 123 11.03 -8.68 16.90
CA ASN A 123 9.69 -8.09 16.83
C ASN A 123 9.68 -6.54 16.91
N GLY A 124 10.82 -5.89 16.70
CA GLY A 124 10.93 -4.43 16.79
C GLY A 124 11.01 -3.86 18.21
N GLN A 125 11.19 -4.69 19.25
CA GLN A 125 11.30 -4.20 20.62
C GLN A 125 12.53 -3.29 20.82
N LEU A 126 12.39 -2.32 21.73
CA LEU A 126 13.49 -1.48 22.20
C LEU A 126 14.17 -2.15 23.39
N LEU A 127 15.49 -2.19 23.39
CA LEU A 127 16.31 -2.69 24.50
C LEU A 127 17.16 -1.58 25.10
N SER A 128 17.46 -1.72 26.39
CA SER A 128 18.40 -0.85 27.10
C SER A 128 19.82 -1.03 26.56
N ILE A 129 20.48 0.08 26.21
CA ILE A 129 21.88 0.08 25.80
C ILE A 129 22.78 -0.38 26.95
N ALA A 130 22.52 0.09 28.17
CA ALA A 130 23.33 -0.21 29.35
C ALA A 130 23.38 -1.72 29.70
N GLU A 131 22.35 -2.48 29.30
CA GLU A 131 22.29 -3.92 29.55
C GLU A 131 22.82 -4.75 28.37
N ASN A 132 22.91 -4.17 27.18
CA ASN A 132 23.23 -4.87 25.92
C ASN A 132 24.27 -4.08 25.10
N GLU A 133 25.30 -3.56 25.76
CA GLU A 133 26.30 -2.67 25.16
C GLU A 133 26.96 -3.28 23.91
N VAL A 134 27.33 -4.57 23.98
CA VAL A 134 28.00 -5.26 22.86
C VAL A 134 27.09 -5.36 21.64
N LEU A 135 25.80 -5.69 21.84
CA LEU A 135 24.85 -5.76 20.74
C LEU A 135 24.61 -4.38 20.14
N PHE A 136 24.50 -3.35 20.97
CA PHE A 136 24.38 -1.96 20.51
C PHE A 136 25.59 -1.51 19.69
N GLN A 137 26.81 -1.86 20.08
CA GLN A 137 28.01 -1.56 19.27
C GLN A 137 27.98 -2.21 17.89
N LEU A 138 27.29 -3.35 17.73
CA LEU A 138 27.18 -4.06 16.45
C LEU A 138 26.07 -3.51 15.54
N ILE A 139 24.87 -3.27 16.08
CA ILE A 139 23.69 -2.92 15.27
C ILE A 139 23.26 -1.46 15.38
N GLY A 140 23.82 -0.71 16.34
CA GLY A 140 23.51 0.69 16.60
C GLY A 140 22.00 0.96 16.69
N THR A 141 21.56 2.04 16.07
CA THR A 141 20.15 2.43 15.96
C THR A 141 19.52 2.04 14.62
N THR A 142 20.12 1.13 13.86
CA THR A 142 19.66 0.75 12.50
C THR A 142 18.20 0.32 12.48
N PHE A 143 17.70 -0.30 13.56
CA PHE A 143 16.31 -0.75 13.68
C PHE A 143 15.48 0.10 14.66
N GLY A 144 15.97 1.28 15.05
CA GLY A 144 15.27 2.24 15.91
C GLY A 144 15.96 2.51 17.24
N GLY A 145 15.23 3.16 18.15
CA GLY A 145 15.73 3.66 19.44
C GLY A 145 16.32 5.07 19.36
N ASP A 146 16.72 5.60 20.51
CA ASP A 146 17.24 6.95 20.64
C ASP A 146 18.78 7.02 20.54
N GLY A 147 19.46 5.88 20.59
CA GLY A 147 20.93 5.78 20.54
C GLY A 147 21.63 6.28 21.80
N GLN A 148 20.87 6.66 22.83
CA GLN A 148 21.37 7.24 24.07
C GLN A 148 21.06 6.33 25.26
N THR A 149 19.79 5.89 25.36
CA THR A 149 19.31 4.99 26.41
C THR A 149 18.85 3.65 25.85
N THR A 150 18.35 3.64 24.61
CA THR A 150 17.74 2.49 23.97
C THR A 150 18.12 2.34 22.50
N PHE A 151 18.05 1.12 22.02
CA PHE A 151 18.18 0.76 20.61
C PHE A 151 17.12 -0.27 20.22
N GLY A 152 16.74 -0.29 18.95
CA GLY A 152 15.74 -1.21 18.42
C GLY A 152 16.33 -2.51 17.90
N LEU A 153 15.57 -3.61 18.06
CA LEU A 153 15.81 -4.86 17.37
C LEU A 153 15.11 -4.89 16.01
N PRO A 154 15.53 -5.75 15.07
CA PRO A 154 14.81 -5.96 13.81
C PRO A 154 13.34 -6.36 14.07
N ASP A 155 12.42 -5.90 13.20
CA ASP A 155 11.04 -6.39 13.14
C ASP A 155 10.86 -7.28 11.90
N LEU A 156 10.86 -8.59 12.13
CA LEU A 156 10.72 -9.60 11.06
C LEU A 156 9.32 -10.21 11.02
N ARG A 157 8.35 -9.67 11.76
CA ARG A 157 6.96 -10.16 11.71
C ARG A 157 6.35 -9.85 10.34
N GLY A 158 5.74 -10.86 9.71
CA GLY A 158 5.16 -10.73 8.36
C GLY A 158 6.18 -10.43 7.25
N ARG A 159 7.49 -10.61 7.52
CA ARG A 159 8.57 -10.25 6.60
C ARG A 159 9.50 -11.43 6.36
N ALA A 160 9.93 -11.57 5.11
CA ALA A 160 11.06 -12.43 4.77
C ALA A 160 12.34 -11.61 4.85
N ALA A 161 13.39 -12.16 5.48
CA ALA A 161 14.70 -11.55 5.46
C ALA A 161 15.31 -11.61 4.06
N ILE A 162 15.92 -10.51 3.62
CA ILE A 162 16.69 -10.41 2.37
C ILE A 162 18.09 -9.86 2.67
N HIS A 163 19.05 -10.17 1.80
CA HIS A 163 20.42 -9.69 1.97
C HIS A 163 20.51 -8.19 1.66
N ALA A 164 21.25 -7.44 2.49
CA ALA A 164 21.52 -6.02 2.26
C ALA A 164 22.61 -5.82 1.19
N GLY A 165 22.65 -4.65 0.57
CA GLY A 165 23.59 -4.29 -0.48
C GLY A 165 23.04 -4.51 -1.89
N GLN A 166 23.93 -4.41 -2.87
CA GLN A 166 23.62 -4.54 -4.28
C GLN A 166 24.38 -5.72 -4.89
N GLY A 167 23.65 -6.73 -5.35
CA GLY A 167 24.23 -7.75 -6.24
C GLY A 167 24.33 -7.23 -7.68
N PRO A 168 25.17 -7.84 -8.55
CA PRO A 168 25.26 -7.46 -9.95
C PRO A 168 23.89 -7.44 -10.63
N SER A 169 23.50 -6.28 -11.18
CA SER A 169 22.20 -6.05 -11.84
C SER A 169 20.96 -6.25 -10.96
N LEU A 170 21.11 -6.29 -9.63
CA LEU A 170 19.99 -6.33 -8.69
C LEU A 170 19.70 -4.96 -8.09
N THR A 171 18.51 -4.81 -7.52
CA THR A 171 18.14 -3.66 -6.71
C THR A 171 19.03 -3.59 -5.46
N SER A 172 19.44 -2.38 -5.09
CA SER A 172 20.18 -2.14 -3.85
C SER A 172 19.22 -2.06 -2.67
N TYR A 173 19.52 -2.80 -1.60
CA TYR A 173 18.77 -2.79 -0.35
C TYR A 173 19.63 -2.24 0.79
N ILE A 174 19.14 -1.25 1.53
CA ILE A 174 19.87 -0.69 2.68
C ILE A 174 19.56 -1.55 3.91
N LEU A 175 20.55 -1.80 4.76
CA LEU A 175 20.33 -2.54 6.01
C LEU A 175 19.28 -1.81 6.88
N GLY A 176 18.32 -2.55 7.43
CA GLY A 176 17.21 -1.99 8.19
C GLY A 176 16.04 -1.46 7.35
N GLN A 177 16.18 -1.38 6.02
CA GLN A 177 15.08 -1.02 5.15
C GLN A 177 13.97 -2.09 5.22
N SER A 178 12.72 -1.63 5.40
CA SER A 178 11.54 -2.48 5.22
C SER A 178 10.83 -2.14 3.91
N GLY A 179 10.22 -3.13 3.28
CA GLY A 179 9.54 -2.98 2.00
C GLY A 179 8.63 -4.17 1.68
N GLY A 180 7.90 -4.06 0.57
CA GLY A 180 6.91 -5.05 0.14
C GLY A 180 5.49 -4.73 0.62
N SER A 181 4.53 -5.55 0.17
CA SER A 181 3.12 -5.49 0.60
C SER A 181 2.53 -6.90 0.59
N GLU A 182 1.83 -7.25 1.67
CA GLU A 182 1.09 -8.51 1.80
C GLU A 182 -0.14 -8.56 0.88
N ILE A 183 -0.73 -7.40 0.61
CA ILE A 183 -1.93 -7.24 -0.21
C ILE A 183 -1.62 -6.33 -1.39
N LYS A 184 -1.98 -6.77 -2.60
CA LYS A 184 -1.94 -5.93 -3.80
C LYS A 184 -3.36 -5.68 -4.27
N THR A 185 -3.72 -4.40 -4.34
CA THR A 185 -4.96 -3.99 -4.98
C THR A 185 -4.74 -3.87 -6.47
N LEU A 186 -5.50 -4.63 -7.26
CA LEU A 186 -5.53 -4.49 -8.70
C LEU A 186 -6.49 -3.36 -9.06
N ASN A 187 -5.91 -2.30 -9.63
CA ASN A 187 -6.69 -1.29 -10.31
C ASN A 187 -6.80 -1.76 -11.75
N ASP A 188 -7.91 -2.40 -12.10
CA ASP A 188 -8.19 -2.76 -13.48
C ASP A 188 -8.25 -1.45 -14.30
N LYS A 189 -7.16 -1.14 -15.00
CA LYS A 189 -7.13 -0.09 -16.02
C LYS A 189 -7.77 -0.67 -17.28
N TYR A 190 -9.09 -0.60 -17.34
CA TYR A 190 -9.84 -0.35 -18.58
C TYR A 190 -11.07 0.47 -18.21
#